data_AF-A0A936Y3I7-F1
#
_entry.id   AF-A0A936Y3I7-F1
#
_cell.length_a   1.000
_cell.length_b   1.000
_cell.length_c   1.000
_cell.angle_alpha   90.00
_cell.angle_beta   90.00
_cell.angle_gamma   90.00
#
_symmetry.space_group_name_H-M   'P 1'
#
loop_
_entity.id
_entity.type
_entity.pdbx_description
1 polymer ?
#
loop_
_entity_poly.entity_id
_entity_poly.type
_entity_poly.pdbx_seq_one_letter_code
_entity_poly.pdbx_strand_id
1 'polypeptide(L)'
;MGLSLQEQYALADQVGHEAFQLIVKRMQAIGDAPFAEIIQAVTLASEVCMANALRPAIEMAADRAESADALTELAGKHVRELVEPIVQQRKLN
;
A
#
# COMPACT_ATOMS: atom_id res chain seq x y z
N MET A 1 -5.77 20.09 14.90
CA MET A 1 -6.18 18.80 15.50
C MET A 1 -5.82 17.71 14.51
N GLY A 2 -5.04 16.71 14.94
CA GLY A 2 -4.73 15.54 14.10
C GLY A 2 -5.88 14.53 14.14
N LEU A 3 -6.01 13.72 13.09
CA LEU A 3 -6.95 12.61 13.06
C LEU A 3 -6.58 11.57 14.12
N SER A 4 -7.58 10.96 14.75
CA SER A 4 -7.37 9.75 15.57
C SER A 4 -6.87 8.59 14.71
N LEU A 5 -6.26 7.58 15.32
CA LEU A 5 -5.73 6.42 14.59
C LEU A 5 -6.82 5.68 13.79
N GLN A 6 -8.03 5.58 14.34
CA GLN A 6 -9.17 4.95 13.66
C GLN A 6 -9.62 5.77 12.43
N GLU A 7 -9.64 7.09 12.54
CA GLU A 7 -9.95 7.97 11.41
C GLU A 7 -8.86 7.94 10.33
N GLN A 8 -7.59 7.83 10.72
CA GLN A 8 -6.47 7.64 9.79
C GLN A 8 -6.62 6.34 9.00
N TYR A 9 -6.97 5.23 9.67
CA TYR A 9 -7.20 3.96 8.99
C TYR A 9 -8.43 3.98 8.08
N ALA A 10 -9.54 4.59 8.52
CA ALA A 10 -10.74 4.71 7.69
C ALA A 10 -10.48 5.54 6.43
N LEU A 11 -9.72 6.64 6.56
CA LEU A 11 -9.30 7.45 5.42
C LEU A 11 -8.36 6.67 4.49
N ALA A 12 -7.39 5.93 5.04
CA ALA A 12 -6.47 5.11 4.27
C ALA A 12 -7.20 4.00 3.49
N ASP A 13 -8.21 3.38 4.10
CA ASP A 13 -9.05 2.35 3.46
C ASP A 13 -9.85 2.94 2.28
N GLN A 14 -10.51 4.07 2.49
CA GLN A 14 -11.27 4.75 1.44
C GLN A 14 -10.38 5.14 0.26
N VAL A 15 -9.27 5.84 0.53
CA VAL A 15 -8.34 6.30 -0.51
C VAL A 15 -7.69 5.11 -1.21
N GLY A 16 -7.32 4.07 -0.47
CA GLY A 16 -6.75 2.84 -1.01
C GLY A 16 -7.72 2.11 -1.95
N HIS A 17 -9.00 2.04 -1.58
CA HIS A 17 -10.04 1.43 -2.41
C HIS A 17 -10.26 2.20 -3.71
N GLU A 18 -10.35 3.53 -3.64
CA GLU A 18 -10.50 4.38 -4.82
C GLU A 18 -9.31 4.24 -5.78
N ALA A 19 -8.09 4.24 -5.24
CA ALA A 19 -6.86 4.03 -6.01
C ALA A 19 -6.85 2.65 -6.69
N PHE A 20 -7.23 1.59 -5.98
CA PHE A 20 -7.32 0.24 -6.53
C PHE A 20 -8.28 0.18 -7.72
N GLN A 21 -9.49 0.74 -7.59
CA GLN A 21 -10.47 0.75 -8.67
C GLN A 21 -9.96 1.50 -9.91
N LEU A 22 -9.25 2.60 -9.73
CA LEU A 22 -8.66 3.36 -10.84
C LEU A 22 -7.58 2.54 -11.58
N ILE A 23 -6.72 1.84 -10.84
CA ILE A 23 -5.68 0.99 -11.44
C ILE A 23 -6.31 -0.15 -12.24
N VAL A 24 -7.30 -0.86 -11.67
CA VAL A 24 -7.98 -1.96 -12.36
C VAL A 24 -8.65 -1.48 -13.65
N LYS A 25 -9.39 -0.36 -13.61
CA LYS A 25 -9.99 0.23 -14.81
C LYS A 25 -8.95 0.58 -15.86
N ARG A 26 -7.81 1.12 -15.45
CA ARG A 26 -6.72 1.48 -16.37
C ARG A 26 -6.09 0.25 -17.01
N MET A 27 -5.88 -0.82 -16.24
CA MET A 27 -5.34 -2.09 -16.73
C MET A 27 -6.28 -2.73 -17.76
N GLN A 28 -7.58 -2.80 -17.46
CA GLN A 28 -8.60 -3.30 -18.39
C GLN A 28 -8.65 -2.48 -19.68
N ALA A 29 -8.45 -1.17 -19.60
CA ALA A 29 -8.42 -0.29 -20.78
C ALA A 29 -7.16 -0.48 -21.66
N ILE A 30 -6.07 -1.00 -21.11
CA ILE A 30 -4.84 -1.30 -21.86
C ILE A 30 -4.99 -2.64 -22.61
N GLY A 31 -5.82 -3.55 -22.10
CA GLY A 31 -6.21 -4.80 -22.75
C GLY A 31 -6.77 -5.80 -21.74
N ASP A 32 -7.28 -6.92 -22.25
CA ASP A 32 -7.69 -8.05 -21.42
C ASP A 32 -6.44 -8.75 -20.87
N ALA A 33 -6.10 -8.47 -19.62
CA ALA A 33 -5.00 -9.10 -18.89
C ALA A 33 -5.53 -10.20 -17.95
N PRO A 34 -4.82 -11.34 -17.82
CA PRO A 34 -5.09 -12.32 -16.79
C PRO A 34 -5.08 -11.72 -15.38
N PHE A 35 -5.91 -12.24 -14.47
CA PHE A 35 -6.00 -11.74 -13.09
C PHE A 35 -4.64 -11.68 -12.36
N ALA A 36 -3.76 -12.66 -12.59
CA ALA A 36 -2.42 -12.68 -12.00
C ALA A 36 -1.57 -11.47 -12.43
N GLU A 37 -1.65 -11.08 -13.70
CA GLU A 37 -0.95 -9.91 -14.24
C GLU A 37 -1.55 -8.62 -13.70
N ILE A 38 -2.87 -8.56 -13.54
CA ILE A 38 -3.57 -7.42 -12.92
C ILE A 38 -3.10 -7.25 -11.47
N ILE A 39 -3.05 -8.32 -10.69
CA ILE A 39 -2.59 -8.28 -9.30
C ILE A 39 -1.13 -7.82 -9.23
N GLN A 40 -0.26 -8.39 -10.05
CA GLN A 40 1.15 -7.98 -10.09
C GLN A 40 1.31 -6.48 -10.44
N ALA A 41 0.58 -6.01 -11.46
CA ALA A 41 0.63 -4.61 -11.88
C ALA A 41 0.10 -3.67 -10.78
N VAL A 42 -0.98 -4.05 -10.10
CA VAL A 42 -1.54 -3.29 -8.96
C VAL A 42 -0.54 -3.22 -7.82
N THR A 43 0.09 -4.34 -7.46
CA THR A 43 1.11 -4.38 -6.41
C THR A 43 2.30 -3.48 -6.76
N LEU A 44 2.86 -3.60 -7.96
CA LEU A 44 3.96 -2.74 -8.41
C LEU A 44 3.58 -1.26 -8.43
N ALA A 45 2.36 -0.93 -8.88
CA ALA A 45 1.88 0.44 -8.88
C ALA A 45 1.80 1.01 -7.44
N SER A 46 1.36 0.19 -6.48
CA SER A 46 1.32 0.58 -5.07
C SER A 46 2.72 0.80 -4.48
N GLU A 47 3.69 -0.05 -4.84
CA GLU A 47 5.09 0.08 -4.41
C GLU A 47 5.74 1.34 -4.98
N VAL A 48 5.48 1.66 -6.26
CA VAL A 48 5.95 2.91 -6.88
C VAL A 48 5.35 4.13 -6.17
N CYS A 49 4.07 4.09 -5.82
CA CYS A 49 3.44 5.16 -5.04
C CYS A 49 4.11 5.33 -3.67
N MET A 50 4.31 4.23 -2.94
CA MET A 50 4.98 4.22 -1.64
C MET A 50 6.40 4.80 -1.75
N ALA A 51 7.20 4.34 -2.73
CA ALA A 51 8.57 4.82 -2.93
C ALA A 51 8.62 6.34 -3.17
N ASN A 52 7.66 6.89 -3.92
CA ASN A 52 7.56 8.34 -4.14
C ASN A 52 7.12 9.10 -2.88
N ALA A 53 6.25 8.51 -2.05
CA ALA A 53 5.83 9.10 -0.79
C ALA A 53 6.95 9.13 0.26
N LEU A 54 7.79 8.08 0.30
CA LEU A 54 8.90 7.97 1.26
C LEU A 54 10.12 8.80 0.85
N ARG A 55 10.32 9.02 -0.46
CA ARG A 55 11.51 9.69 -1.02
C ARG A 55 11.84 11.03 -0.34
N PRO A 56 10.91 11.99 -0.15
CA PRO A 56 11.25 13.27 0.48
C PRO A 56 11.80 13.10 1.90
N ALA A 57 11.22 12.19 2.70
CA ALA A 57 11.69 11.92 4.05
C ALA A 57 13.10 11.33 4.06
N ILE A 58 13.37 10.39 3.15
CA ILE A 58 14.70 9.77 2.98
C ILE A 58 15.73 10.80 2.53
N GLU A 59 15.40 11.67 1.57
CA GLU A 59 16.32 12.68 1.04
C GLU A 59 16.75 13.70 2.09
N MET A 60 15.87 13.99 3.06
CA MET A 60 16.09 14.91 4.17
C MET A 60 16.77 14.26 5.39
N ALA A 61 16.91 12.93 5.42
CA ALA A 61 17.50 12.22 6.56
C ALA A 61 19.03 12.40 6.62
N ALA A 62 19.57 12.39 7.84
CA ALA A 62 21.01 12.44 8.08
C ALA A 62 21.70 11.15 7.60
N ASP A 63 21.08 9.99 7.84
CA ASP A 63 21.43 8.71 7.24
C ASP A 63 20.29 8.24 6.34
N ARG A 64 20.55 8.22 5.03
CA ARG A 64 19.56 7.84 4.02
C ARG A 64 19.32 6.34 3.97
N ALA A 65 20.34 5.53 4.24
CA ALA A 65 20.22 4.08 4.17
C ALA A 65 19.38 3.58 5.34
N GLU A 66 19.72 4.02 6.55
CA GLU A 66 18.96 3.68 7.76
C GLU A 66 17.50 4.17 7.66
N SER A 67 17.28 5.40 7.18
CA SER A 67 15.93 5.93 7.00
C SER A 67 15.12 5.16 5.96
N ALA A 68 15.75 4.72 4.86
CA ALA A 68 15.08 3.92 3.84
C ALA A 68 14.65 2.55 4.41
N ASP A 69 15.54 1.89 5.14
CA ASP A 69 15.26 0.59 5.77
C ASP A 69 14.11 0.71 6.78
N ALA A 70 14.18 1.67 7.70
CA ALA A 70 13.18 1.88 8.74
C ALA A 70 11.79 2.21 8.17
N LEU A 71 11.72 3.08 7.17
CA LEU A 71 10.43 3.47 6.55
C LEU A 71 9.83 2.32 5.73
N THR A 72 10.67 1.53 5.05
CA THR A 72 10.20 0.37 4.28
C THR A 72 9.69 -0.74 5.21
N GLU A 73 10.39 -0.99 6.33
CA GLU A 73 9.95 -1.93 7.36
C GLU A 73 8.60 -1.52 7.96
N LEU A 74 8.45 -0.23 8.30
CA LEU A 74 7.19 0.30 8.82
C LEU A 74 6.03 0.11 7.83
N ALA A 75 6.25 0.38 6.54
CA ALA A 75 5.25 0.16 5.50
C ALA A 75 4.85 -1.33 5.42
N GLY A 76 5.84 -2.24 5.43
CA GLY A 76 5.59 -3.68 5.44
C GLY A 76 4.79 -4.16 6.64
N LYS A 77 5.06 -3.59 7.82
CA LYS A 77 4.28 -3.87 9.04
C LYS A 77 2.82 -3.48 8.89
N HIS A 78 2.52 -2.28 8.37
CA HIS A 78 1.13 -1.85 8.15
C HIS A 78 0.40 -2.76 7.16
N VAL A 79 1.06 -3.16 6.07
CA VAL A 79 0.48 -4.11 5.11
C VAL A 79 0.15 -5.44 5.81
N ARG A 80 1.04 -5.95 6.66
CA ARG A 80 0.79 -7.18 7.41
C ARG A 80 -0.42 -7.05 8.33
N GLU A 81 -0.53 -5.94 9.07
CA GLU A 81 -1.65 -5.68 9.97
C GLU A 81 -2.99 -5.61 9.22
N LEU A 82 -3.02 -5.03 8.01
CA LEU A 82 -4.22 -4.95 7.18
C LEU A 82 -4.70 -6.32 6.67
N VAL A 83 -3.78 -7.24 6.36
CA VAL A 83 -4.14 -8.57 5.85
C VAL A 83 -4.34 -9.62 6.95
N GLU A 84 -3.85 -9.37 8.16
CA GLU A 84 -3.92 -10.30 9.29
C GLU A 84 -5.36 -10.79 9.58
N PRO A 85 -6.41 -9.94 9.57
CA PRO A 85 -7.78 -10.40 9.78
C PRO A 85 -8.24 -11.45 8.77
N ILE A 86 -7.82 -11.32 7.51
CA ILE A 86 -8.17 -12.27 6.44
C ILE A 86 -7.50 -13.63 6.69
N VAL A 87 -6.25 -13.61 7.17
CA VAL A 87 -5.48 -14.82 7.49
C VAL A 87 -6.06 -15.53 8.72
N GLN A 88 -6.44 -14.78 9.75
CA GLN A 88 -6.95 -15.33 11.01
C GLN A 88 -8.42 -15.79 10.90
N GLN A 89 -9.26 -15.15 10.08
CA GLN A 89 -10.61 -15.62 9.78
C GLN A 89 -10.61 -17.03 9.15
N ARG A 90 -9.55 -17.40 8.43
CA ARG A 90 -9.38 -18.74 7.85
C ARG A 90 -9.14 -19.86 8.88
N LYS A 91 -8.89 -19.54 10.15
CA LYS A 91 -8.67 -20.55 11.21
C LYS A 91 -9.94 -20.97 11.96
N LEU A 92 -11.09 -20.37 11.66
CA LEU A 92 -12.37 -20.64 12.35
C LEU A 92 -13.42 -21.37 11.50
N ASN A 93 -13.04 -21.87 10.32
CA ASN A 93 -13.86 -22.75 9.48
C ASN A 93 -13.18 -24.10 9.29
#